data_AF-A0A1E8Q6M4-F1
#
_entry.id   AF-A0A1E8Q6M4-F1
#
_cell.length_a   1.000
_cell.length_b   1.000
_cell.length_c   1.000
_cell.angle_alpha   90.00
_cell.angle_beta   90.00
_cell.angle_gamma   90.00
#
_symmetry.space_group_name_H-M   'P 1'
#
loop_
_entity.id
_entity.type
_entity.pdbx_description
1 polymer ?
#
loop_
_entity_poly.entity_id
_entity_poly.type
_entity_poly.pdbx_seq_one_letter_code
_entity_poly.pdbx_strand_id
1 'polypeptide(L)'
;MARRPKRSRPIEASDLAGYGSVANGTVNVDRAARGLGASKTQVRQSIRQAEAAQSNTFLRRISGRREADSAEGTSMRGMLQAVFGRGPRGGAVNTRAAAQSLGVSPGTVRRWAAGTQQPSPSRLATIRQAAKRVTTTKRGRQSATADFRRGAQGSQALRGGSKIWVSGEQGVGGYEQGYARDRRVATDISPSEIEAMLRAYEDGGDSALRNWMRGFFDEKYVDGWDFVTIDDFGIGTPE
;
A
#
# COMPACT_ATOMS: atom_id res chain seq x y z
N MET A 1 22.96 -7.78 -39.79
CA MET A 1 22.87 -7.11 -38.47
C MET A 1 21.58 -7.55 -37.79
N ALA A 2 21.66 -8.38 -36.75
CA ALA A 2 20.48 -8.79 -35.98
C ALA A 2 19.96 -7.59 -35.17
N ARG A 3 18.72 -7.15 -35.45
CA ARG A 3 18.03 -6.14 -34.63
C ARG A 3 17.91 -6.69 -33.21
N ARG A 4 18.60 -6.06 -32.25
CA ARG A 4 18.37 -6.30 -30.82
C ARG A 4 16.86 -6.15 -30.56
N PRO A 5 16.20 -7.13 -29.91
CA PRO A 5 14.80 -6.96 -29.55
C PRO A 5 14.68 -5.75 -28.64
N LYS A 6 13.85 -4.77 -29.02
CA LYS A 6 13.44 -3.67 -28.14
C LYS A 6 12.89 -4.33 -26.88
N ARG A 7 13.57 -4.16 -25.73
CA ARG A 7 13.00 -4.56 -24.44
C ARG A 7 11.67 -3.81 -24.31
N SER A 8 10.56 -4.55 -24.38
CA SER A 8 9.25 -4.00 -24.06
C SER A 8 9.33 -3.45 -22.64
N ARG A 9 8.85 -2.22 -22.42
CA ARG A 9 8.78 -1.67 -21.07
C ARG A 9 7.86 -2.54 -20.22
N PRO A 10 8.10 -2.65 -18.89
CA PRO A 10 7.15 -3.28 -17.99
C PRO A 10 5.77 -2.63 -18.13
N ILE A 11 4.70 -3.42 -18.02
CA ILE A 11 3.32 -2.91 -17.99
C ILE A 11 3.07 -2.33 -16.59
N GLU A 12 2.75 -1.05 -16.53
CA GLU A 12 2.48 -0.32 -15.30
C GLU A 12 0.98 -0.33 -14.95
N ALA A 13 0.61 0.12 -13.75
CA ALA A 13 -0.79 0.18 -13.33
C ALA A 13 -1.63 1.13 -14.20
N SER A 14 -1.04 2.24 -14.64
CA SER A 14 -1.67 3.21 -15.56
C SER A 14 -1.94 2.60 -16.94
N ASP A 15 -1.06 1.72 -17.44
CA ASP A 15 -1.31 0.99 -18.69
C ASP A 15 -2.54 0.05 -18.59
N LEU A 16 -2.90 -0.39 -17.37
CA LEU A 16 -4.05 -1.25 -17.11
C LEU A 16 -5.36 -0.47 -16.94
N ALA A 17 -5.29 0.82 -16.59
CA ALA A 17 -6.45 1.67 -16.35
C ALA A 17 -7.37 1.79 -17.57
N GLY A 18 -6.81 1.71 -18.79
CA GLY A 18 -7.58 1.66 -20.05
C GLY A 18 -8.36 0.36 -20.29
N TYR A 19 -8.29 -0.61 -19.37
CA TYR A 19 -8.91 -1.93 -19.51
C TYR A 19 -9.77 -2.34 -18.31
N GLY A 20 -9.96 -1.45 -17.34
CA GLY A 20 -10.74 -1.65 -16.12
C GLY A 20 -10.09 -0.98 -14.92
N SER A 21 -10.73 -1.08 -13.75
CA SER A 21 -10.19 -0.49 -12.52
C SER A 21 -9.24 -1.47 -11.83
N VAL A 22 -7.98 -1.06 -11.67
CA VAL A 22 -6.98 -1.76 -10.87
C VAL A 22 -7.37 -1.71 -9.40
N ALA A 23 -7.86 -0.56 -8.92
CA ALA A 23 -8.31 -0.40 -7.54
C ALA A 23 -9.48 -1.31 -7.20
N ASN A 24 -10.39 -1.54 -8.15
CA ASN A 24 -11.59 -2.36 -7.94
C ASN A 24 -11.41 -3.82 -8.41
N GLY A 25 -10.25 -4.20 -8.96
CA GLY A 25 -9.97 -5.57 -9.43
C GLY A 25 -10.80 -5.98 -10.66
N THR A 26 -11.21 -5.02 -11.48
CA THR A 26 -12.10 -5.24 -12.64
C THR A 26 -11.39 -5.24 -13.99
N VAL A 27 -10.05 -5.22 -14.00
CA VAL A 27 -9.25 -5.23 -15.24
C VAL A 27 -9.58 -6.44 -16.12
N ASN A 28 -10.01 -6.19 -17.35
CA ASN A 28 -10.26 -7.24 -18.33
C ASN A 28 -8.94 -7.73 -18.94
N VAL A 29 -8.45 -8.87 -18.43
CA VAL A 29 -7.15 -9.47 -18.84
C VAL A 29 -7.07 -9.74 -20.34
N ASP A 30 -8.17 -10.15 -20.97
CA ASP A 30 -8.18 -10.54 -22.39
C ASP A 30 -8.17 -9.33 -23.31
N ARG A 31 -8.85 -8.26 -22.93
CA ARG A 31 -8.80 -6.97 -23.63
C ARG A 31 -7.43 -6.32 -23.44
N ALA A 32 -6.90 -6.32 -22.21
CA ALA A 32 -5.59 -5.78 -21.87
C ALA A 32 -4.47 -6.49 -22.64
N ALA A 33 -4.47 -7.83 -22.67
CA ALA A 33 -3.45 -8.61 -23.39
C ALA A 33 -3.41 -8.26 -24.89
N ARG A 34 -4.59 -8.14 -25.52
CA ARG A 34 -4.69 -7.75 -26.94
C ARG A 34 -4.25 -6.31 -27.17
N GLY A 35 -4.75 -5.37 -26.37
CA GLY A 35 -4.47 -3.95 -26.56
C GLY A 35 -3.02 -3.55 -26.24
N LEU A 36 -2.39 -4.23 -25.27
CA LEU A 36 -0.99 -3.98 -24.88
C LEU A 36 0.02 -4.81 -25.67
N GLY A 37 -0.42 -5.73 -26.54
CA GLY A 37 0.48 -6.63 -27.26
C GLY A 37 1.29 -7.54 -26.32
N ALA A 38 0.68 -7.98 -25.22
CA ALA A 38 1.31 -8.76 -24.17
C ALA A 38 0.59 -10.09 -23.92
N SER A 39 1.29 -11.06 -23.31
CA SER A 39 0.65 -12.30 -22.90
C SER A 39 -0.30 -12.08 -21.71
N LYS A 40 -1.37 -12.88 -21.61
CA LYS A 40 -2.28 -12.88 -20.45
C LYS A 40 -1.53 -13.10 -19.12
N THR A 41 -0.45 -13.89 -19.16
CA THR A 41 0.43 -14.13 -18.00
C THR A 41 1.15 -12.87 -17.55
N GLN A 42 1.71 -12.09 -18.49
CA GLN A 42 2.35 -10.80 -18.19
C GLN A 42 1.33 -9.82 -17.60
N VAL A 43 0.13 -9.72 -18.18
CA VAL A 43 -0.93 -8.85 -17.65
C VAL A 43 -1.31 -9.24 -16.21
N ARG A 44 -1.53 -10.53 -15.94
CA ARG A 44 -1.83 -11.01 -14.56
C ARG A 44 -0.67 -10.78 -13.59
N GLN A 45 0.57 -10.83 -14.07
CA GLN A 45 1.73 -10.50 -13.25
C GLN A 45 1.76 -9.02 -12.90
N SER A 46 1.50 -8.14 -13.86
CA SER A 46 1.43 -6.68 -13.64
C SER A 46 0.27 -6.30 -12.72
N ILE A 47 -0.91 -6.93 -12.85
CA ILE A 47 -2.03 -6.73 -11.90
C ILE A 47 -1.57 -7.07 -10.47
N ARG A 48 -0.96 -8.25 -10.26
CA ARG A 48 -0.47 -8.65 -8.93
C ARG A 48 0.60 -7.72 -8.38
N GLN A 49 1.47 -7.18 -9.23
CA GLN A 49 2.48 -6.20 -8.82
C GLN A 49 1.84 -4.87 -8.43
N ALA A 50 0.86 -4.39 -9.20
CA ALA A 50 0.10 -3.19 -8.87
C ALA A 50 -0.67 -3.34 -7.54
N GLU A 51 -1.32 -4.48 -7.32
CA GLU A 51 -2.00 -4.81 -6.06
C GLU A 51 -1.01 -4.84 -4.88
N ALA A 52 0.17 -5.44 -5.06
CA ALA A 52 1.19 -5.51 -4.03
C ALA A 52 1.78 -4.12 -3.70
N ALA A 53 2.03 -3.30 -4.72
CA ALA A 53 2.47 -1.92 -4.56
C ALA A 53 1.42 -1.10 -3.79
N GLN A 54 0.15 -1.19 -4.17
CA GLN A 54 -0.94 -0.51 -3.48
C GLN A 54 -1.10 -0.99 -2.03
N SER A 55 -1.01 -2.30 -1.76
CA SER A 55 -1.05 -2.85 -0.40
C SER A 55 0.08 -2.28 0.48
N ASN A 56 1.28 -2.16 -0.08
CA ASN A 56 2.41 -1.53 0.60
C ASN A 56 2.15 -0.03 0.84
N THR A 57 1.59 0.70 -0.13
CA THR A 57 1.16 2.10 0.03
C THR A 57 0.15 2.23 1.18
N PHE A 58 -0.88 1.39 1.21
CA PHE A 58 -1.86 1.33 2.29
C PHE A 58 -1.22 1.10 3.65
N LEU A 59 -0.39 0.07 3.77
CA LEU A 59 0.32 -0.21 5.01
C LEU A 59 1.17 0.99 5.46
N ARG A 60 1.96 1.59 4.57
CA ARG A 60 2.85 2.72 4.89
C ARG A 60 2.08 3.90 5.43
N ARG A 61 0.96 4.25 4.78
CA ARG A 61 0.14 5.42 5.12
C ARG A 61 -0.70 5.20 6.39
N ILE A 62 -1.29 4.03 6.54
CA ILE A 62 -2.10 3.67 7.72
C ILE A 62 -1.27 3.42 8.98
N SER A 63 0.03 3.14 8.85
CA SER A 63 0.89 2.86 10.02
C SER A 63 1.96 3.92 10.28
N GLY A 64 2.22 4.81 9.33
CA GLY A 64 3.39 5.71 9.35
C GLY A 64 4.74 5.00 9.14
N ARG A 65 4.74 3.70 8.79
CA ARG A 65 5.94 2.90 8.51
C ARG A 65 6.38 3.12 7.06
N ARG A 66 7.05 4.25 6.79
CA ARG A 66 7.33 4.78 5.43
C ARG A 66 8.08 3.83 4.47
N GLU A 67 8.87 2.89 4.99
CA GLU A 67 9.64 1.93 4.21
C GLU A 67 9.02 0.51 4.24
N ALA A 68 7.85 0.33 4.86
CA ALA A 68 7.24 -1.00 5.02
C ALA A 68 7.06 -1.72 3.68
N ASP A 69 7.39 -3.02 3.70
CA ASP A 69 7.22 -3.93 2.58
C ASP A 69 6.68 -5.27 3.11
N SER A 70 5.39 -5.49 2.92
CA SER A 70 4.67 -6.68 3.36
C SER A 70 4.27 -7.60 2.21
N ALA A 71 4.10 -7.06 1.00
CA ALA A 71 3.51 -7.77 -0.11
C ALA A 71 4.55 -8.44 -1.02
N GLU A 72 5.64 -7.74 -1.35
CA GLU A 72 6.64 -8.24 -2.29
C GLU A 72 7.86 -8.83 -1.58
N GLY A 73 8.21 -8.31 -0.40
CA GLY A 73 9.35 -8.78 0.39
C GLY A 73 10.69 -8.60 -0.33
N THR A 74 10.79 -7.52 -1.09
CA THR A 74 11.95 -7.10 -1.89
C THR A 74 13.00 -6.40 -1.04
N SER A 75 12.59 -5.75 0.06
CA SER A 75 13.50 -5.07 0.99
C SER A 75 13.54 -5.74 2.35
N MET A 76 14.72 -6.19 2.80
CA MET A 76 14.91 -6.72 4.15
C MET A 76 14.53 -5.68 5.22
N ARG A 77 14.97 -4.44 5.02
CA ARG A 77 14.61 -3.33 5.90
C ARG A 77 13.10 -3.09 5.91
N GLY A 78 12.47 -3.11 4.73
CA GLY A 78 11.04 -2.89 4.59
C GLY A 78 10.21 -3.99 5.26
N MET A 79 10.61 -5.25 5.12
CA MET A 79 9.97 -6.37 5.84
C MET A 79 10.14 -6.24 7.35
N LEU A 80 11.34 -5.91 7.82
CA LEU A 80 11.59 -5.72 9.25
C LEU A 80 10.80 -4.53 9.82
N GLN A 81 10.71 -3.42 9.08
CA GLN A 81 9.88 -2.28 9.49
C GLN A 81 8.39 -2.62 9.43
N ALA A 82 7.94 -3.39 8.44
CA ALA A 82 6.56 -3.86 8.33
C ALA A 82 6.17 -4.70 9.55
N VAL A 83 7.05 -5.58 10.05
CA VAL A 83 6.74 -6.45 11.20
C VAL A 83 6.90 -5.75 12.53
N PHE A 84 8.01 -5.05 12.74
CA PHE A 84 8.44 -4.56 14.06
C PHE A 84 8.26 -3.05 14.25
N GLY A 85 7.84 -2.35 13.20
CA GLY A 85 7.69 -0.90 13.21
C GLY A 85 9.03 -0.16 13.26
N ARG A 86 8.95 1.15 13.46
CA ARG A 86 10.11 2.04 13.59
C ARG A 86 10.73 1.93 14.97
N GLY A 87 12.04 2.15 15.05
CA GLY A 87 12.76 2.19 16.30
C GLY A 87 12.49 3.49 17.08
N PRO A 88 12.81 3.51 18.39
CA PRO A 88 12.79 4.72 19.18
C PRO A 88 13.60 5.84 18.52
N ARG A 89 13.18 7.10 18.71
CA ARG A 89 13.84 8.29 18.13
C ARG A 89 13.96 8.27 16.60
N GLY A 90 13.00 7.61 15.93
CA GLY A 90 12.88 7.66 14.47
C GLY A 90 13.73 6.64 13.70
N GLY A 91 14.39 5.70 14.39
CA GLY A 91 15.18 4.66 13.73
C GLY A 91 14.37 3.84 12.71
N ALA A 92 15.01 3.41 11.63
CA ALA A 92 14.34 2.73 10.51
C ALA A 92 13.60 1.45 10.92
N VAL A 93 14.11 0.71 11.90
CA VAL A 93 13.53 -0.55 12.41
C VAL A 93 13.65 -0.59 13.93
N ASN A 94 12.65 -1.11 14.62
CA ASN A 94 12.75 -1.46 16.04
C ASN A 94 13.65 -2.69 16.24
N THR A 95 14.96 -2.46 16.21
CA THR A 95 15.96 -3.54 16.26
C THR A 95 15.96 -4.32 17.57
N ARG A 96 15.52 -3.73 18.69
CA ARG A 96 15.39 -4.44 19.96
C ARG A 96 14.24 -5.45 19.92
N ALA A 97 13.06 -5.02 19.48
CA ALA A 97 11.90 -5.91 19.35
C ALA A 97 12.16 -7.03 18.32
N ALA A 98 12.75 -6.66 17.17
CA ALA A 98 13.13 -7.63 16.14
C ALA A 98 14.15 -8.65 16.66
N ALA A 99 15.20 -8.19 17.36
CA ALA A 99 16.22 -9.06 17.93
C ALA A 99 15.63 -10.09 18.91
N GLN A 100 14.78 -9.62 19.82
CA GLN A 100 14.09 -10.47 20.79
C GLN A 100 13.20 -11.51 20.10
N SER A 101 12.40 -11.09 19.10
CA SER A 101 11.50 -11.99 18.39
C SER A 101 12.22 -12.99 17.48
N LEU A 102 13.39 -12.63 16.94
CA LEU A 102 14.12 -13.45 15.97
C LEU A 102 15.26 -14.26 16.61
N GLY A 103 15.49 -14.11 17.91
CA GLY A 103 16.55 -14.82 18.64
C GLY A 103 17.97 -14.44 18.18
N VAL A 104 18.20 -13.16 17.85
CA VAL A 104 19.52 -12.66 17.41
C VAL A 104 19.89 -11.37 18.13
N SER A 105 21.13 -10.90 17.98
CA SER A 105 21.53 -9.61 18.55
C SER A 105 20.94 -8.42 17.77
N PRO A 106 20.69 -7.26 18.42
CA PRO A 106 20.27 -6.04 17.73
C PRO A 106 21.25 -5.57 16.65
N GLY A 107 22.55 -5.86 16.81
CA GLY A 107 23.57 -5.56 15.81
C GLY A 107 23.40 -6.37 14.53
N THR A 108 23.00 -7.64 14.65
CA THR A 108 22.66 -8.48 13.50
C THR A 108 21.46 -7.95 12.73
N VAL A 109 20.39 -7.54 13.44
CA VAL A 109 19.22 -6.92 12.80
C VAL A 109 19.60 -5.61 12.09
N ARG A 110 20.46 -4.78 12.70
CA ARG A 110 20.97 -3.55 12.07
C ARG A 110 21.71 -3.86 10.76
N ARG A 111 22.58 -4.87 10.72
CA ARG A 111 23.29 -5.28 9.50
C ARG A 111 22.34 -5.80 8.42
N TRP A 112 21.30 -6.54 8.80
CA TRP A 112 20.25 -6.97 7.86
C TRP A 112 19.47 -5.78 7.29
N ALA A 113 19.06 -4.83 8.13
CA ALA A 113 18.37 -3.63 7.70
C ALA A 113 19.26 -2.70 6.86
N ALA A 114 20.58 -2.73 7.06
CA ALA A 114 21.56 -2.01 6.24
C ALA A 114 21.91 -2.74 4.93
N GLY A 115 21.52 -4.02 4.78
CA GLY A 115 21.87 -4.84 3.62
C GLY A 115 23.31 -5.36 3.63
N THR A 116 24.10 -5.06 4.66
CA THR A 116 25.51 -5.49 4.76
C THR A 116 25.65 -6.98 5.12
N GLN A 117 24.56 -7.60 5.59
CA GLN A 117 24.49 -9.03 5.86
C GLN A 117 23.09 -9.54 5.49
N GLN A 118 22.98 -10.80 5.07
CA GLN A 118 21.70 -11.46 4.86
C GLN A 118 21.42 -12.48 5.98
N PRO A 119 20.16 -12.67 6.39
CA PRO A 119 19.78 -13.79 7.24
C PRO A 119 19.93 -15.12 6.48
N SER A 120 19.94 -16.23 7.22
CA SER A 120 19.84 -17.56 6.60
C SER A 120 18.54 -17.68 5.78
N PRO A 121 18.50 -18.55 4.75
CA PRO A 121 17.29 -18.74 3.94
C PRO A 121 16.04 -19.07 4.76
N SER A 122 16.18 -19.92 5.79
CA SER A 122 15.09 -20.27 6.71
C SER A 122 14.53 -19.04 7.43
N ARG A 123 15.41 -18.19 7.95
CA ARG A 123 15.02 -16.99 8.71
C ARG A 123 14.46 -15.92 7.78
N LEU A 124 15.00 -15.79 6.57
CA LEU A 124 14.42 -14.94 5.53
C LEU A 124 12.97 -15.35 5.22
N ALA A 125 12.70 -16.65 5.08
CA ALA A 125 11.35 -17.15 4.86
C ALA A 125 10.41 -16.82 6.03
N THR A 126 10.86 -16.98 7.28
CA THR A 126 10.09 -16.58 8.47
C THR A 126 9.78 -15.08 8.48
N ILE A 127 10.77 -14.22 8.17
CA ILE A 127 10.58 -12.77 8.11
C ILE A 127 9.58 -12.40 7.02
N ARG A 128 9.69 -13.00 5.82
CA ARG A 128 8.73 -12.81 4.72
C ARG A 128 7.31 -13.20 5.12
N GLN A 129 7.15 -14.36 5.77
CA GLN A 129 5.84 -14.81 6.22
C GLN A 129 5.25 -13.88 7.29
N ALA A 130 6.07 -13.42 8.24
CA ALA A 130 5.65 -12.45 9.25
C ALA A 130 5.24 -11.12 8.61
N ALA A 131 6.02 -10.61 7.64
CA ALA A 131 5.72 -9.37 6.93
C ALA A 131 4.38 -9.47 6.18
N LYS A 132 4.11 -10.60 5.50
CA LYS A 132 2.83 -10.84 4.83
C LYS A 132 1.65 -10.83 5.80
N ARG A 133 1.82 -11.42 6.99
CA ARG A 133 0.75 -11.48 8.02
C ARG A 133 0.34 -10.10 8.54
N VAL A 134 1.18 -9.07 8.37
CA VAL A 134 0.86 -7.69 8.78
C VAL A 134 -0.38 -7.19 8.05
N THR A 135 -0.52 -7.46 6.75
CA THR A 135 -1.66 -7.00 5.95
C THR A 135 -2.74 -8.07 5.79
N THR A 136 -2.39 -9.36 5.83
CA THR A 136 -3.38 -10.43 5.60
C THR A 136 -4.19 -10.82 6.83
N THR A 137 -3.76 -10.47 8.05
CA THR A 137 -4.47 -10.82 9.29
C THR A 137 -5.02 -9.58 9.99
N LYS A 138 -6.22 -9.71 10.58
CA LYS A 138 -6.84 -8.64 11.39
C LYS A 138 -5.92 -8.14 12.51
N ARG A 139 -5.29 -9.06 13.25
CA ARG A 139 -4.33 -8.72 14.31
C ARG A 139 -3.12 -7.94 13.77
N GLY A 140 -2.58 -8.32 12.61
CA GLY A 140 -1.49 -7.61 11.96
C GLY A 140 -1.88 -6.17 11.61
N ARG A 141 -3.06 -5.99 11.03
CA ARG A 141 -3.59 -4.67 10.65
C ARG A 141 -3.89 -3.79 11.86
N GLN A 142 -4.46 -4.35 12.93
CA GLN A 142 -4.65 -3.65 14.20
C GLN A 142 -3.34 -3.16 14.82
N SER A 143 -2.28 -3.95 14.73
CA SER A 143 -0.94 -3.52 15.17
C SER A 143 -0.42 -2.35 14.33
N ALA A 144 -0.63 -2.41 13.01
CA ALA A 144 -0.24 -1.35 12.09
C ALA A 144 -0.98 -0.03 12.33
N THR A 145 -2.31 -0.05 12.46
CA THR A 145 -3.11 1.14 12.77
C THR A 145 -2.83 1.70 14.16
N ALA A 146 -2.53 0.85 15.14
CA ALA A 146 -2.17 1.31 16.48
C ALA A 146 -0.89 2.16 16.49
N ASP A 147 0.07 1.90 15.60
CA ASP A 147 1.24 2.78 15.44
C ASP A 147 0.85 4.17 14.93
N PHE A 148 -0.08 4.26 13.98
CA PHE A 148 -0.58 5.54 13.51
C PHE A 148 -1.30 6.30 14.61
N ARG A 149 -2.20 5.64 15.36
CA ARG A 149 -2.91 6.26 16.50
C ARG A 149 -1.94 6.85 17.54
N ARG A 150 -0.83 6.16 17.81
CA ARG A 150 0.21 6.62 18.74
C ARG A 150 1.16 7.65 18.14
N GLY A 151 1.28 7.72 16.82
CA GLY A 151 2.17 8.63 16.12
C GLY A 151 1.71 10.08 16.27
N ALA A 152 2.64 11.04 16.19
CA ALA A 152 2.33 12.45 16.33
C ALA A 152 1.24 12.92 15.35
N GLN A 153 1.38 12.54 14.08
CA GLN A 153 0.42 12.86 13.01
C GLN A 153 -0.97 12.26 13.28
N GLY A 154 -1.05 10.96 13.61
CA GLY A 154 -2.33 10.31 13.86
C GLY A 154 -3.00 10.80 15.15
N SER A 155 -2.23 10.99 16.22
CA SER A 155 -2.74 11.57 17.47
C SER A 155 -3.25 13.01 17.30
N GLN A 156 -2.61 13.80 16.43
CA GLN A 156 -3.13 15.13 16.07
C GLN A 156 -4.43 15.03 15.26
N ALA A 157 -4.44 14.20 14.21
CA ALA A 157 -5.61 14.03 13.36
C ALA A 157 -6.83 13.48 14.13
N LEU A 158 -6.61 12.57 15.07
CA LEU A 158 -7.66 12.00 15.93
C LEU A 158 -8.18 12.97 17.01
N ARG A 159 -7.51 14.11 17.24
CA ARG A 159 -7.99 15.14 18.18
C ARG A 159 -8.81 16.22 17.49
N GLY A 160 -8.44 16.62 16.27
CA GLY A 160 -9.02 17.79 15.60
C GLY A 160 -9.55 17.56 14.19
N GLY A 161 -9.45 16.34 13.66
CA GLY A 161 -9.66 16.08 12.25
C GLY A 161 -8.43 16.45 11.42
N SER A 162 -8.55 16.32 10.11
CA SER A 162 -7.48 16.60 9.15
C SER A 162 -8.05 16.75 7.74
N LYS A 163 -7.19 16.73 6.72
CA LYS A 163 -7.56 16.37 5.35
C LYS A 163 -7.27 14.91 5.08
N ILE A 164 -8.08 14.28 4.24
CA ILE A 164 -7.71 13.07 3.52
C ILE A 164 -7.51 13.41 2.06
N TRP A 165 -6.45 12.87 1.46
CA TRP A 165 -6.17 13.06 0.05
C TRP A 165 -5.88 11.72 -0.62
N VAL A 166 -6.21 11.62 -1.90
CA VAL A 166 -5.96 10.43 -2.75
C VAL A 166 -5.44 10.89 -4.10
N SER A 167 -4.40 10.24 -4.61
CA SER A 167 -3.89 10.44 -5.96
C SER A 167 -3.96 9.16 -6.79
N GLY A 168 -4.18 9.34 -8.09
CA GLY A 168 -4.30 8.29 -9.09
C GLY A 168 -5.36 8.66 -10.12
N GLU A 169 -5.69 7.71 -10.99
CA GLU A 169 -6.74 7.88 -11.99
C GLU A 169 -8.11 7.72 -11.35
N GLN A 170 -8.90 8.80 -11.34
CA GLN A 170 -10.15 8.89 -10.59
C GLN A 170 -11.12 9.93 -11.18
N GLY A 171 -12.41 9.76 -10.91
CA GLY A 171 -13.46 10.64 -11.39
C GLY A 171 -14.86 10.06 -11.26
N VAL A 172 -15.86 10.86 -11.60
CA VAL A 172 -17.27 10.45 -11.62
C VAL A 172 -17.48 9.28 -12.58
N GLY A 173 -18.12 8.22 -12.11
CA GLY A 173 -18.39 6.99 -12.87
C GLY A 173 -17.16 6.14 -13.19
N GLY A 174 -16.00 6.49 -12.63
CA GLY A 174 -14.76 5.73 -12.74
C GLY A 174 -14.35 5.42 -14.19
N TYR A 175 -13.94 4.17 -14.41
CA TYR A 175 -13.50 3.69 -15.71
C TYR A 175 -14.63 3.68 -16.75
N GLU A 176 -15.86 3.31 -16.35
CA GLU A 176 -16.98 3.06 -17.28
C GLU A 176 -17.49 4.33 -17.96
N GLN A 177 -17.44 5.49 -17.29
CA GLN A 177 -17.95 6.75 -17.84
C GLN A 177 -16.87 7.61 -18.52
N GLY A 178 -15.59 7.23 -18.45
CA GLY A 178 -14.51 7.92 -19.15
C GLY A 178 -14.16 9.33 -18.63
N TYR A 179 -14.71 9.74 -17.47
CA TYR A 179 -14.37 11.01 -16.81
C TYR A 179 -13.19 10.89 -15.84
N ALA A 180 -12.69 9.68 -15.61
CA ALA A 180 -11.51 9.47 -14.79
C ALA A 180 -10.28 10.17 -15.40
N ARG A 181 -9.51 10.86 -14.55
CA ARG A 181 -8.22 11.48 -14.93
C ARG A 181 -7.25 11.27 -13.79
N ASP A 182 -5.97 11.17 -14.13
CA ASP A 182 -4.92 11.26 -13.12
C ASP A 182 -4.97 12.63 -12.44
N ARG A 183 -5.19 12.62 -11.12
CA ARG A 183 -5.29 13.82 -10.29
C ARG A 183 -5.06 13.48 -8.82
N ARG A 184 -4.90 14.52 -8.02
CA ARG A 184 -4.96 14.47 -6.56
C ARG A 184 -6.20 15.23 -6.09
N VAL A 185 -7.04 14.57 -5.30
CA VAL A 185 -8.18 15.18 -4.63
C VAL A 185 -7.97 15.16 -3.13
N ALA A 186 -8.52 16.15 -2.44
CA ALA A 186 -8.45 16.24 -0.98
C ALA A 186 -9.75 16.83 -0.43
N THR A 187 -10.20 16.32 0.71
CA THR A 187 -11.35 16.85 1.44
C THR A 187 -11.12 16.71 2.94
N ASP A 188 -11.92 17.40 3.75
CA ASP A 188 -11.81 17.36 5.21
C ASP A 188 -12.33 16.03 5.75
N ILE A 189 -11.66 15.50 6.76
CA ILE A 189 -12.00 14.25 7.44
C ILE A 189 -12.01 14.47 8.96
N SER A 190 -13.12 14.11 9.60
CA SER A 190 -13.31 14.21 11.05
C SER A 190 -12.57 13.10 11.81
N PRO A 191 -12.34 13.25 13.13
CA PRO A 191 -11.78 12.18 13.96
C PRO A 191 -12.52 10.85 13.88
N SER A 192 -13.86 10.88 13.86
CA SER A 192 -14.69 9.68 13.77
C SER A 192 -14.57 8.99 12.41
N GLU A 193 -14.45 9.75 11.33
CA GLU A 193 -14.25 9.21 9.98
C GLU A 193 -12.84 8.62 9.83
N ILE A 194 -11.81 9.24 10.40
CA ILE A 194 -10.46 8.65 10.48
C ILE A 194 -10.52 7.30 11.20
N GLU A 195 -11.18 7.24 12.35
CA GLU A 195 -11.27 6.00 13.12
C GLU A 195 -12.09 4.92 12.38
N ALA A 196 -13.15 5.32 11.65
CA ALA A 196 -13.92 4.42 10.78
C ALA A 196 -13.08 3.88 9.62
N MET A 197 -12.25 4.71 8.99
CA MET A 197 -11.31 4.30 7.95
C MET A 197 -10.30 3.27 8.47
N LEU A 198 -9.70 3.53 9.64
CA LEU A 198 -8.75 2.61 10.27
C LEU A 198 -9.41 1.27 10.60
N ARG A 199 -10.66 1.29 11.11
CA ARG A 199 -11.44 0.06 11.39
C ARG A 199 -11.78 -0.72 10.13
N ALA A 200 -12.18 -0.05 9.04
CA ALA A 200 -12.44 -0.70 7.76
C ALA A 200 -11.22 -1.48 7.28
N TYR A 201 -10.03 -0.86 7.36
CA TYR A 201 -8.77 -1.55 7.09
C TYR A 201 -8.53 -2.71 8.05
N GLU A 202 -8.68 -2.54 9.36
CA GLU A 202 -8.49 -3.62 10.34
C GLU A 202 -9.37 -4.83 10.06
N ASP A 203 -10.63 -4.62 9.69
CA ASP A 203 -11.61 -5.68 9.51
C ASP A 203 -11.47 -6.40 8.16
N GLY A 204 -11.39 -5.66 7.05
CA GLY A 204 -11.40 -6.23 5.71
C GLY A 204 -10.15 -5.96 4.86
N GLY A 205 -9.11 -5.34 5.43
CA GLY A 205 -7.87 -5.05 4.74
C GLY A 205 -8.05 -4.05 3.60
N ASP A 206 -7.23 -4.19 2.57
CA ASP A 206 -7.16 -3.25 1.44
C ASP A 206 -8.52 -3.07 0.75
N SER A 207 -9.31 -4.16 0.58
CA SER A 207 -10.62 -4.09 -0.06
C SER A 207 -11.64 -3.28 0.74
N ALA A 208 -11.70 -3.48 2.06
CA ALA A 208 -12.62 -2.71 2.90
C ALA A 208 -12.19 -1.25 3.05
N LEU A 209 -10.88 -0.97 3.10
CA LEU A 209 -10.37 0.40 3.04
C LEU A 209 -10.77 1.09 1.73
N ARG A 210 -10.60 0.44 0.58
CA ARG A 210 -11.02 1.00 -0.72
C ARG A 210 -12.51 1.28 -0.78
N ASN A 211 -13.33 0.34 -0.32
CA ASN A 211 -14.78 0.52 -0.27
C ASN A 211 -15.17 1.69 0.63
N TRP A 212 -14.51 1.83 1.79
CA TRP A 212 -14.71 2.98 2.68
C TRP A 212 -14.32 4.29 1.99
N MET A 213 -13.13 4.35 1.35
CA MET A 213 -12.67 5.56 0.65
C MET A 213 -13.63 5.94 -0.49
N ARG A 214 -14.11 4.96 -1.26
CA ARG A 214 -15.09 5.21 -2.32
C ARG A 214 -16.36 5.84 -1.76
N GLY A 215 -16.99 5.21 -0.75
CA GLY A 215 -18.20 5.77 -0.13
C GLY A 215 -17.98 7.15 0.50
N PHE A 216 -16.82 7.36 1.12
CA PHE A 216 -16.49 8.65 1.71
C PHE A 216 -16.35 9.76 0.65
N PHE A 217 -15.65 9.51 -0.46
CA PHE A 217 -15.50 10.52 -1.53
C PHE A 217 -16.77 10.72 -2.36
N ASP A 218 -17.55 9.65 -2.56
CA ASP A 218 -18.88 9.71 -3.16
C ASP A 218 -19.80 10.66 -2.39
N GLU A 219 -19.83 10.54 -1.06
CA GLU A 219 -20.66 11.39 -0.19
C GLU A 219 -20.10 12.81 -0.02
N LYS A 220 -18.79 12.95 0.23
CA LYS A 220 -18.17 14.21 0.70
C LYS A 220 -17.53 15.06 -0.38
N TYR A 221 -17.28 14.50 -1.56
CA TYR A 221 -16.57 15.20 -2.62
C TYR A 221 -17.49 15.44 -3.82
N VAL A 222 -17.86 14.39 -4.54
CA VAL A 222 -18.78 14.46 -5.69
C VAL A 222 -19.51 13.13 -5.82
N ASP A 223 -20.83 13.15 -5.98
CA ASP A 223 -21.65 11.95 -6.20
C ASP A 223 -21.16 11.15 -7.43
N GLY A 224 -21.14 9.83 -7.29
CA GLY A 224 -20.62 8.89 -8.27
C GLY A 224 -19.10 8.81 -8.33
N TRP A 225 -18.35 9.32 -7.34
CA TRP A 225 -16.88 9.27 -7.37
C TRP A 225 -16.34 7.85 -7.28
N ASP A 226 -15.39 7.50 -8.15
CA ASP A 226 -14.72 6.20 -8.12
C ASP A 226 -13.22 6.31 -8.47
N PHE A 227 -12.48 5.27 -8.08
CA PHE A 227 -11.04 5.15 -8.30
C PHE A 227 -10.75 4.05 -9.33
N VAL A 228 -10.05 4.42 -10.41
CA VAL A 228 -9.50 3.46 -11.39
C VAL A 228 -8.15 2.95 -10.89
N THR A 229 -7.29 3.86 -10.43
CA THR A 229 -6.08 3.53 -9.68
C THR A 229 -6.05 4.31 -8.36
N ILE A 230 -5.30 3.78 -7.39
CA ILE A 230 -4.91 4.53 -6.20
C ILE A 230 -3.40 4.35 -6.10
N ASP A 231 -2.69 5.41 -6.44
CA ASP A 231 -1.23 5.44 -6.50
C ASP A 231 -0.68 5.84 -5.13
N ASP A 232 -1.37 6.75 -4.45
CA ASP A 232 -1.06 7.17 -3.09
C ASP A 232 -2.29 7.77 -2.40
N PHE A 233 -2.25 7.83 -1.07
CA PHE A 233 -3.25 8.53 -0.26
C PHE A 233 -2.65 8.92 1.09
N GLY A 234 -3.31 9.79 1.84
CA GLY A 234 -2.84 10.10 3.18
C GLY A 234 -3.80 10.94 3.99
N ILE A 235 -3.50 11.03 5.29
CA ILE A 235 -4.15 11.95 6.22
C ILE A 235 -3.19 13.12 6.46
N GLY A 236 -3.66 14.36 6.34
CA GLY A 236 -2.84 15.57 6.44
C GLY A 236 -2.81 16.33 5.13
N THR A 237 -1.90 17.30 5.05
CA THR A 237 -1.66 18.02 3.79
C THR A 237 -0.74 17.16 2.91
N PRO A 238 -1.02 17.02 1.60
CA PRO A 238 -0.08 16.36 0.70
C PRO A 238 1.27 17.08 0.71
N GLU A 239 2.37 16.32 0.77
CA GLU A 239 3.72 16.83 0.48
C GLU A 239 3.89 17.08 -1.02
#